data_AF-A0A7R9RF20-F1
#
_entry.id   AF-A0A7R9RF20-F1
#
_cell.length_a   1.000
_cell.length_b   1.000
_cell.length_c   1.000
_cell.angle_alpha   90.00
_cell.angle_beta   90.00
_cell.angle_gamma   90.00
#
_symmetry.space_group_name_H-M   'P 1'
#
loop_
_entity.id
_entity.type
_entity.pdbx_description
1 polymer ?
#
loop_
_entity_poly.entity_id
_entity_poly.type
_entity_poly.pdbx_seq_one_letter_code
_entity_poly.pdbx_strand_id
1 'polypeptide(L)'
;SRYSDTPIVHPNMKHLLILLVVFVTVSLTIRIKDLRIPHHAVAGSSVLLVCDYELQNDKLYSIKWYKGKREIFKYMPGSNPAVTSFHHPSIRIDKKLSSGRNLTILGVTRQSSGRFKCEVSADAPTFRTIHESGDMVVVERPTEKPSIEGLKTKYEVGDTLNLTCTAGPSFPATSLSWYINSALVEPYYLLNYPLETTRDHKEKSRLGLILKLHRDHFHQGDLNLRCRARISTLYDDELRVSLPISIGPQNIPVLESRETLTANGDNTSRAVMPLSSHLWITFPLILSLLSRKEKTFVGSFPF
;
A
#
# COMPACT_ATOMS: atom_id res chain seq x y z
N SER A 1 -24.15 -54.72 -38.93
CA SER A 1 -25.27 -54.39 -38.04
C SER A 1 -25.22 -55.26 -36.80
N ARG A 2 -24.69 -54.74 -35.69
CA ARG A 2 -25.15 -55.09 -34.34
C ARG A 2 -24.57 -54.09 -33.35
N TYR A 3 -25.37 -53.05 -33.09
CA TYR A 3 -25.19 -52.11 -31.99
C TYR A 3 -25.56 -52.86 -30.72
N SER A 4 -24.61 -53.03 -29.81
CA SER A 4 -24.86 -53.68 -28.51
C SER A 4 -24.98 -52.59 -27.45
N ASP A 5 -26.23 -52.33 -27.07
CA ASP A 5 -26.65 -51.36 -26.06
C ASP A 5 -25.96 -51.62 -24.72
N THR A 6 -25.27 -50.61 -24.19
CA THR A 6 -24.85 -50.58 -22.80
C THR A 6 -26.05 -50.21 -21.92
N PRO A 7 -26.38 -50.98 -20.86
CA PRO A 7 -27.53 -50.66 -20.02
C PRO A 7 -27.23 -49.42 -19.19
N ILE A 8 -28.04 -48.38 -19.39
CA ILE A 8 -28.06 -47.17 -18.56
C ILE A 8 -28.61 -47.57 -17.19
N VAL A 9 -27.74 -47.68 -16.19
CA VAL A 9 -28.13 -47.95 -14.80
C VAL A 9 -28.80 -46.69 -14.25
N HIS A 10 -30.14 -46.67 -14.21
CA HIS A 10 -30.88 -45.60 -13.55
C HIS A 10 -30.72 -45.72 -12.02
N PRO A 11 -30.26 -44.66 -11.32
CA PRO A 11 -30.18 -44.68 -9.88
C PRO A 11 -31.58 -44.87 -9.28
N ASN A 12 -31.72 -45.88 -8.43
CA ASN A 12 -32.99 -46.26 -7.81
C ASN A 12 -33.61 -45.07 -7.06
N MET A 13 -34.91 -44.79 -7.23
CA MET A 13 -35.61 -43.63 -6.65
C MET A 13 -35.42 -43.53 -5.12
N LYS A 14 -35.24 -44.67 -4.44
CA LYS A 14 -34.88 -44.76 -3.02
C LYS A 14 -33.48 -44.22 -2.72
N HIS A 15 -32.49 -44.47 -3.58
CA HIS A 15 -31.16 -43.89 -3.43
C HIS A 15 -31.17 -42.38 -3.66
N LEU A 16 -31.97 -41.89 -4.61
CA LEU A 16 -32.14 -40.45 -4.83
C LEU A 16 -32.81 -39.78 -3.62
N LEU A 17 -33.84 -40.41 -3.05
CA LEU A 17 -34.52 -39.90 -1.83
C LEU A 17 -33.60 -39.94 -0.61
N ILE A 18 -32.82 -41.01 -0.43
CA ILE A 18 -31.83 -41.11 0.66
C ILE A 18 -30.73 -40.06 0.49
N LEU A 19 -30.19 -39.88 -0.72
CA LEU A 19 -29.22 -38.84 -1.02
C LEU A 19 -29.80 -37.44 -0.74
N LEU A 20 -31.06 -37.20 -1.10
CA LEU A 20 -31.74 -35.92 -0.89
C LEU A 20 -32.03 -35.65 0.59
N VAL A 21 -32.46 -36.66 1.37
CA VAL A 21 -32.62 -36.55 2.82
C VAL A 21 -31.28 -36.32 3.52
N VAL A 22 -30.23 -37.05 3.13
CA VAL A 22 -28.86 -36.83 3.63
C VAL A 22 -28.42 -35.40 3.29
N PHE A 23 -28.64 -34.91 2.06
CA PHE A 23 -28.29 -33.56 1.65
C PHE A 23 -29.04 -32.46 2.41
N VAL A 24 -30.33 -32.67 2.71
CA VAL A 24 -31.15 -31.76 3.53
C VAL A 24 -30.67 -31.75 4.99
N THR A 25 -30.32 -32.91 5.56
CA THR A 25 -29.79 -32.99 6.93
C THR A 25 -28.40 -32.36 7.10
N VAL A 26 -27.55 -32.41 6.06
CA VAL A 26 -26.23 -31.75 6.04
C VAL A 26 -26.36 -30.21 6.05
N SER A 27 -27.51 -29.67 5.66
CA SER A 27 -27.72 -28.23 5.47
C SER A 27 -28.23 -27.48 6.73
N LEU A 28 -28.44 -28.15 7.87
CA LEU A 28 -29.10 -27.59 9.07
C LEU A 28 -28.19 -27.59 10.31
N THR A 29 -26.96 -27.12 10.15
CA THR A 29 -26.03 -26.92 11.27
C THR A 29 -25.65 -25.46 11.43
N ILE A 30 -25.35 -25.06 12.68
CA ILE A 30 -24.73 -23.77 12.94
C ILE A 30 -23.45 -23.66 12.11
N ARG A 31 -23.19 -22.47 11.57
CA ARG A 31 -21.98 -22.20 10.76
C ARG A 31 -21.52 -20.75 10.93
N ILE A 32 -20.21 -20.53 10.81
CA ILE A 32 -19.63 -19.19 10.66
C ILE A 32 -19.70 -18.88 9.16
N LYS A 33 -20.34 -17.76 8.82
CA LYS A 33 -20.48 -17.25 7.46
C LYS A 33 -19.23 -16.51 7.02
N ASP A 34 -18.73 -15.66 7.90
CA ASP A 34 -17.66 -14.73 7.59
C ASP A 34 -16.89 -14.39 8.87
N LEU A 35 -15.60 -14.71 8.88
CA LEU A 35 -14.67 -14.30 9.92
C LEU A 35 -13.75 -13.22 9.37
N ARG A 36 -13.98 -11.96 9.77
CA ARG A 36 -13.14 -10.83 9.36
C ARG A 36 -12.17 -10.47 10.47
N ILE A 37 -10.92 -10.86 10.27
CA ILE A 37 -9.76 -10.44 11.03
C ILE A 37 -8.82 -9.74 10.05
N PRO A 38 -8.50 -8.45 10.23
CA PRO A 38 -7.56 -7.78 9.34
C PRO A 38 -6.20 -8.48 9.36
N HIS A 39 -5.71 -8.90 8.19
CA HIS A 39 -4.38 -9.50 8.07
C HIS A 39 -3.29 -8.56 8.59
N HIS A 40 -3.47 -7.25 8.38
CA HIS A 40 -2.59 -6.22 8.87
C HIS A 40 -3.36 -5.11 9.57
N ALA A 41 -2.80 -4.57 10.65
CA ALA A 41 -3.33 -3.41 11.36
C ALA A 41 -2.20 -2.42 11.69
N VAL A 42 -2.48 -1.11 11.75
CA VAL A 42 -1.46 -0.11 12.08
C VAL A 42 -1.30 -0.01 13.60
N ALA A 43 -0.07 0.03 14.11
CA ALA A 43 0.18 0.24 15.53
C ALA A 43 -0.47 1.53 16.05
N GLY A 44 -1.08 1.47 17.23
CA GLY A 44 -1.84 2.55 17.86
C GLY A 44 -3.29 2.69 17.36
N SER A 45 -3.68 2.04 16.27
CA SER A 45 -5.05 2.09 15.76
C SER A 45 -6.02 1.23 16.56
N SER A 46 -7.33 1.40 16.31
CA SER A 46 -8.36 0.49 16.81
C SER A 46 -8.77 -0.49 15.71
N VAL A 47 -8.96 -1.76 16.06
CA VAL A 47 -9.26 -2.84 15.13
C VAL A 47 -10.61 -3.46 15.47
N LEU A 48 -11.43 -3.68 14.44
CA LEU A 48 -12.69 -4.40 14.53
C LEU A 48 -12.49 -5.83 14.01
N LEU A 49 -12.79 -6.82 14.86
CA LEU A 49 -12.93 -8.21 14.46
C LEU A 49 -14.41 -8.56 14.34
N VAL A 50 -14.79 -9.21 13.25
CA VAL A 50 -16.18 -9.62 13.01
C VAL A 50 -16.27 -11.13 12.89
N CYS A 51 -17.24 -11.71 13.58
CA CYS A 51 -17.59 -13.11 13.48
C CYS A 51 -19.08 -13.21 13.16
N ASP A 52 -19.37 -13.34 11.87
CA ASP A 52 -20.73 -13.48 11.37
C ASP A 52 -21.09 -14.97 11.33
N TYR A 53 -22.18 -15.35 11.99
CA TYR A 53 -22.65 -16.74 12.08
C TYR A 53 -24.16 -16.86 11.82
N GLU A 54 -24.56 -18.06 11.40
CA GLU A 54 -25.96 -18.49 11.33
C GLU A 54 -26.20 -19.61 12.33
N LEU A 55 -27.29 -19.49 13.07
CA LEU A 55 -27.71 -20.49 14.06
C LEU A 55 -28.73 -21.49 13.50
N GLN A 56 -29.25 -21.26 12.29
CA GLN A 56 -30.38 -22.03 11.74
C GLN A 56 -31.56 -22.03 12.74
N ASN A 57 -31.86 -23.17 13.36
CA ASN A 57 -32.93 -23.33 14.36
C ASN A 57 -32.43 -23.32 15.82
N ASP A 58 -31.12 -23.19 16.03
CA ASP A 58 -30.53 -23.12 17.37
C ASP A 58 -30.66 -21.71 17.97
N LYS A 59 -30.61 -21.64 19.30
CA LYS A 59 -30.47 -20.38 20.05
C LYS A 59 -29.02 -20.16 20.40
N LEU A 60 -28.58 -18.91 20.47
CA LEU A 60 -27.21 -18.59 20.85
C LEU A 60 -27.02 -18.79 22.36
N TYR A 61 -26.07 -19.63 22.74
CA TYR A 61 -25.59 -19.71 24.12
C TYR A 61 -24.49 -18.68 24.39
N SER A 62 -23.41 -18.72 23.60
CA SER A 62 -22.28 -17.80 23.82
C SER A 62 -21.44 -17.57 22.57
N ILE A 63 -20.79 -16.42 22.54
CA ILE A 63 -19.71 -16.09 21.60
C ILE A 63 -18.47 -15.82 22.40
N LYS A 64 -17.35 -16.44 22.03
CA LYS A 64 -16.07 -16.22 22.69
C LYS A 64 -15.00 -15.88 21.68
N TRP A 65 -14.14 -14.94 22.06
CA TRP A 65 -12.92 -14.66 21.31
C TRP A 65 -11.70 -15.05 22.13
N TYR A 66 -10.76 -15.68 21.44
CA TYR A 66 -9.47 -16.07 21.99
C TYR A 66 -8.34 -15.38 21.24
N LYS A 67 -7.30 -14.98 21.97
CA LYS A 67 -5.98 -14.68 21.39
C LYS A 67 -5.04 -15.81 21.76
N GLY A 68 -4.58 -16.56 20.76
CA GLY A 68 -3.90 -17.83 20.97
C GLY A 68 -4.81 -18.79 21.77
N LYS A 69 -4.38 -19.16 22.98
CA LYS A 69 -5.14 -20.07 23.87
C LYS A 69 -5.93 -19.35 24.97
N ARG A 70 -5.82 -18.02 25.10
CA ARG A 70 -6.43 -17.24 26.19
C ARG A 70 -7.74 -16.61 25.73
N GLU A 71 -8.82 -16.87 26.46
CA GLU A 71 -10.09 -16.16 26.28
C GLU A 71 -9.86 -14.68 26.62
N ILE A 72 -10.25 -13.80 25.70
CA ILE A 72 -10.14 -12.34 25.88
C ILE A 72 -11.50 -11.67 25.98
N PHE A 73 -12.55 -12.29 25.42
CA PHE A 73 -13.89 -11.75 25.38
C PHE A 73 -14.94 -12.86 25.35
N LYS A 74 -16.08 -12.59 25.99
CA LYS A 74 -17.27 -13.44 25.97
C LYS A 74 -18.54 -12.60 25.90
N TYR A 75 -19.45 -13.01 25.03
CA TYR A 75 -20.81 -12.50 24.95
C TYR A 75 -21.81 -13.63 25.24
N MET A 76 -22.75 -13.40 26.15
CA MET A 76 -23.84 -14.31 26.50
C MET A 76 -25.15 -13.49 26.57
N PRO A 77 -26.10 -13.68 25.66
CA PRO A 77 -27.28 -12.82 25.56
C PRO A 77 -28.18 -12.88 26.82
N GLY A 78 -28.19 -14.00 27.53
CA GLY A 78 -28.98 -14.19 28.75
C GLY A 78 -28.30 -13.78 30.06
N SER A 79 -27.05 -13.31 30.05
CA SER A 79 -26.33 -12.93 31.27
C SER A 79 -26.38 -11.44 31.55
N ASN A 80 -26.18 -11.06 32.82
CA ASN A 80 -25.98 -9.68 33.23
C ASN A 80 -24.62 -9.55 33.96
N PRO A 81 -23.59 -8.91 33.36
CA PRO A 81 -23.61 -8.28 32.05
C PRO A 81 -23.58 -9.29 30.90
N ALA A 82 -24.14 -8.92 29.75
CA ALA A 82 -24.11 -9.74 28.53
C ALA A 82 -22.70 -9.80 27.90
N VAL A 83 -21.88 -8.77 28.13
CA VAL A 83 -20.51 -8.64 27.62
C VAL A 83 -19.51 -8.70 28.77
N THR A 84 -18.56 -9.62 28.68
CA THR A 84 -17.44 -9.75 29.60
C THR A 84 -16.12 -9.75 28.82
N SER A 85 -15.12 -9.02 29.31
CA SER A 85 -13.76 -9.05 28.77
C SER A 85 -12.79 -9.52 29.86
N PHE A 86 -11.75 -10.22 29.45
CA PHE A 86 -10.74 -10.77 30.33
C PHE A 86 -9.40 -10.06 30.11
N HIS A 87 -8.63 -9.93 31.19
CA HIS A 87 -7.34 -9.25 31.13
C HIS A 87 -6.35 -10.04 30.26
N HIS A 88 -5.76 -9.36 29.29
CA HIS A 88 -4.68 -9.87 28.46
C HIS A 88 -3.63 -8.76 28.27
N PRO A 89 -2.31 -9.02 28.50
CA PRO A 89 -1.29 -7.96 28.55
C PRO A 89 -1.20 -7.07 27.31
N SER A 90 -1.47 -7.63 26.13
CA SER A 90 -1.36 -6.91 24.85
C SER A 90 -2.70 -6.60 24.17
N ILE A 91 -3.83 -6.73 24.88
CA ILE A 91 -5.16 -6.53 24.30
C ILE A 91 -6.01 -5.67 25.23
N ARG A 92 -6.53 -4.57 24.69
CA ARG A 92 -7.46 -3.69 25.36
C ARG A 92 -8.78 -3.69 24.58
N ILE A 93 -9.85 -4.19 25.19
CA ILE A 93 -11.15 -4.34 24.53
C ILE A 93 -12.06 -3.17 24.88
N ASP A 94 -12.72 -2.60 23.88
CA ASP A 94 -13.83 -1.69 24.09
C ASP A 94 -15.14 -2.49 24.25
N LYS A 95 -15.61 -2.64 25.50
CA LYS A 95 -16.86 -3.35 25.79
C LYS A 95 -18.10 -2.65 25.21
N LYS A 96 -18.07 -1.33 25.04
CA LYS A 96 -19.22 -0.56 24.54
C LYS A 96 -19.38 -0.73 23.03
N LEU A 97 -18.26 -0.87 22.32
CA LEU A 97 -18.22 -1.11 20.88
C LEU A 97 -18.08 -2.60 20.52
N SER A 98 -18.33 -3.50 21.47
CA SER A 98 -18.27 -4.95 21.25
C SER A 98 -19.63 -5.60 21.56
N SER A 99 -19.98 -6.64 20.81
CA SER A 99 -21.28 -7.30 20.84
C SER A 99 -21.12 -8.79 20.52
N GLY A 100 -22.23 -9.50 20.30
CA GLY A 100 -22.21 -10.91 19.89
C GLY A 100 -21.57 -11.17 18.52
N ARG A 101 -21.41 -10.17 17.64
CA ARG A 101 -20.75 -10.36 16.33
C ARG A 101 -19.44 -9.58 16.18
N ASN A 102 -19.29 -8.51 16.96
CA ASN A 102 -18.21 -7.54 16.79
C ASN A 102 -17.33 -7.51 18.05
N LEU A 103 -16.02 -7.51 17.87
CA LEU A 103 -15.05 -7.27 18.93
C LEU A 103 -14.14 -6.11 18.54
N THR A 104 -14.14 -5.05 19.35
CA THR A 104 -13.30 -3.87 19.13
C THR A 104 -12.09 -3.89 20.06
N ILE A 105 -10.89 -3.90 19.49
CA ILE A 105 -9.61 -3.83 20.20
C ILE A 105 -8.99 -2.45 20.00
N LEU A 106 -8.64 -1.77 21.09
CA LEU A 106 -8.15 -0.39 21.09
C LEU A 106 -6.63 -0.30 21.22
N GLY A 107 -6.01 0.56 20.41
CA GLY A 107 -4.59 0.90 20.53
C GLY A 107 -3.69 -0.33 20.36
N VAL A 108 -3.87 -1.05 19.25
CA VAL A 108 -3.11 -2.29 19.01
C VAL A 108 -1.61 -2.02 18.97
N THR A 109 -0.82 -2.89 19.58
CA THR A 109 0.65 -2.81 19.56
C THR A 109 1.22 -4.01 18.82
N ARG A 110 2.53 -4.05 18.58
CA ARG A 110 3.20 -5.22 17.99
C ARG A 110 2.84 -6.53 18.71
N GLN A 111 2.73 -6.50 20.04
CA GLN A 111 2.36 -7.66 20.87
C GLN A 111 0.88 -8.07 20.74
N SER A 112 0.03 -7.20 20.17
CA SER A 112 -1.35 -7.54 19.83
C SER A 112 -1.44 -8.48 18.62
N SER A 113 -0.35 -8.63 17.84
CA SER A 113 -0.28 -9.59 16.73
C SER A 113 -0.48 -11.04 17.19
N GLY A 114 -0.95 -11.88 16.27
CA GLY A 114 -1.09 -13.32 16.45
C GLY A 114 -2.44 -13.85 16.00
N ARG A 115 -2.70 -15.10 16.36
CA ARG A 115 -3.94 -15.83 16.01
C ARG A 115 -5.11 -15.43 16.90
N PHE A 116 -6.22 -15.07 16.28
CA PHE A 116 -7.50 -14.86 16.93
C PHE A 116 -8.47 -15.96 16.51
N LYS A 117 -9.24 -16.49 17.46
CA LYS A 117 -10.26 -17.52 17.22
C LYS A 117 -11.62 -17.00 17.71
N CYS A 118 -12.63 -17.04 16.85
CA CYS A 118 -14.02 -16.88 17.24
C CYS A 118 -14.63 -18.27 17.50
N GLU A 119 -15.34 -18.44 18.61
CA GLU A 119 -16.07 -19.65 18.97
C GLU A 119 -17.53 -19.30 19.21
N VAL A 120 -18.44 -20.00 18.52
CA VAL A 120 -19.89 -19.82 18.57
C VAL A 120 -20.51 -21.09 19.12
N SER A 121 -21.22 -20.97 20.24
CA SER A 121 -21.92 -22.08 20.88
C SER A 121 -23.42 -21.86 20.85
N ALA A 122 -24.14 -22.87 20.37
CA ALA A 122 -25.59 -22.99 20.47
C ALA A 122 -26.00 -23.46 21.88
N ASP A 123 -27.22 -23.09 22.27
CA ASP A 123 -27.86 -23.52 23.50
C ASP A 123 -28.52 -24.90 23.34
N ALA A 124 -29.18 -25.37 24.40
CA ALA A 124 -30.04 -26.54 24.35
C ALA A 124 -31.03 -26.46 23.16
N PRO A 125 -31.30 -27.57 22.46
CA PRO A 125 -30.92 -28.94 22.82
C PRO A 125 -29.61 -29.44 22.19
N THR A 126 -29.06 -28.73 21.19
CA THR A 126 -27.98 -29.27 20.37
C THR A 126 -26.61 -29.06 20.99
N PHE A 127 -26.42 -28.02 21.79
CA PHE A 127 -25.15 -27.64 22.43
C PHE A 127 -23.95 -27.59 21.45
N ARG A 128 -24.23 -27.38 20.17
CA ARG A 128 -23.22 -27.38 19.11
C ARG A 128 -22.25 -26.23 19.30
N THR A 129 -20.98 -26.46 19.02
CA THR A 129 -19.95 -25.42 19.07
C THR A 129 -19.11 -25.48 17.81
N ILE A 130 -18.96 -24.33 17.15
CA ILE A 130 -18.13 -24.15 15.96
C ILE A 130 -17.12 -23.03 16.23
N HIS A 131 -16.02 -23.05 15.49
CA HIS A 131 -15.01 -22.00 15.61
C HIS A 131 -14.24 -21.84 14.31
N GLU A 132 -13.68 -20.65 14.14
CA GLU A 132 -12.80 -20.32 13.04
C GLU A 132 -11.70 -19.38 13.54
N SER A 133 -10.55 -19.36 12.86
CA SER A 133 -9.38 -18.59 13.28
C SER A 133 -8.79 -17.79 12.13
N GLY A 134 -8.18 -16.66 12.45
CA GLY A 134 -7.40 -15.85 11.53
C GLY A 134 -6.23 -15.18 12.24
N ASP A 135 -5.20 -14.83 11.47
CA ASP A 135 -3.98 -14.25 11.98
C ASP A 135 -3.93 -12.74 11.65
N MET A 136 -3.58 -11.92 12.63
CA MET A 136 -3.38 -10.48 12.48
C MET A 136 -1.93 -10.12 12.78
N VAL A 137 -1.30 -9.31 11.92
CA VAL A 137 0.02 -8.71 12.14
C VAL A 137 -0.11 -7.20 12.31
N VAL A 138 0.35 -6.68 13.44
CA VAL A 138 0.38 -5.24 13.69
C VAL A 138 1.67 -4.65 13.11
N VAL A 139 1.50 -3.65 12.25
CA VAL A 139 2.54 -2.98 11.48
C VAL A 139 2.95 -1.67 12.14
N GLU A 140 4.24 -1.51 12.38
CA GLU A 140 4.88 -0.25 12.74
C GLU A 140 5.56 0.33 11.51
N ARG A 141 5.03 1.44 10.99
CA ARG A 141 5.53 2.08 9.77
C ARG A 141 6.83 2.84 10.03
N PRO A 142 7.72 2.97 9.03
CA PRO A 142 8.79 3.95 9.08
C PRO A 142 8.25 5.36 9.32
N THR A 143 8.97 6.17 10.08
CA THR A 143 8.64 7.59 10.29
C THR A 143 9.04 8.46 9.10
N GLU A 144 10.10 8.08 8.40
CA GLU A 144 10.70 8.82 7.31
C GLU A 144 10.58 8.07 5.99
N LYS A 145 10.60 8.83 4.89
CA LYS A 145 10.68 8.31 3.52
C LYS A 145 11.98 7.53 3.29
N PRO A 146 12.02 6.60 2.32
CA PRO A 146 13.28 5.99 1.94
C PRO A 146 14.30 7.04 1.49
N SER A 147 15.57 6.84 1.81
CA SER A 147 16.69 7.67 1.38
C SER A 147 17.54 6.93 0.35
N ILE A 148 18.22 7.68 -0.51
CA ILE A 148 19.20 7.13 -1.46
C ILE A 148 20.57 7.72 -1.14
N GLU A 149 21.53 6.83 -0.91
CA GLU A 149 22.94 7.12 -0.68
C GLU A 149 23.75 6.83 -1.97
N GLY A 150 24.87 7.54 -2.17
CA GLY A 150 25.77 7.33 -3.31
C GLY A 150 25.45 8.12 -4.59
N LEU A 151 24.44 9.00 -4.54
CA LEU A 151 24.06 9.85 -5.67
C LEU A 151 25.17 10.84 -6.04
N LYS A 152 25.54 10.85 -7.32
CA LYS A 152 26.33 11.94 -7.92
C LYS A 152 25.38 13.05 -8.40
N THR A 153 25.91 14.27 -8.51
CA THR A 153 25.16 15.42 -9.05
C THR A 153 24.87 15.30 -10.54
N LYS A 154 25.65 14.49 -11.27
CA LYS A 154 25.54 14.25 -12.70
C LYS A 154 26.08 12.86 -13.06
N TYR A 155 25.56 12.29 -14.14
CA TYR A 155 26.00 11.00 -14.68
C TYR A 155 26.23 11.06 -16.19
N GLU A 156 27.17 10.26 -16.68
CA GLU A 156 27.50 10.12 -18.09
C GLU A 156 27.31 8.67 -18.56
N VAL A 157 27.23 8.46 -19.87
CA VAL A 157 27.20 7.11 -20.44
C VAL A 157 28.51 6.40 -20.11
N GLY A 158 28.41 5.17 -19.58
CA GLY A 158 29.55 4.38 -19.14
C GLY A 158 29.85 4.48 -17.64
N ASP A 159 29.27 5.45 -16.92
CA ASP A 159 29.33 5.50 -15.46
C ASP A 159 28.69 4.27 -14.83
N THR A 160 29.22 3.84 -13.68
CA THR A 160 28.59 2.81 -12.84
C THR A 160 27.80 3.48 -11.73
N LEU A 161 26.49 3.26 -11.69
CA LEU A 161 25.66 3.52 -10.53
C LEU A 161 26.11 2.60 -9.41
N ASN A 162 26.38 3.17 -8.23
CA ASN A 162 26.58 2.43 -6.99
C ASN A 162 25.79 3.15 -5.91
N LEU A 163 24.51 2.80 -5.83
CA LEU A 163 23.54 3.49 -4.99
C LEU A 163 23.02 2.54 -3.93
N THR A 164 22.72 3.06 -2.74
CA THR A 164 22.04 2.28 -1.70
C THR A 164 20.76 2.98 -1.32
N CYS A 165 19.64 2.28 -1.47
CA CYS A 165 18.38 2.75 -0.92
C CYS A 165 18.21 2.20 0.49
N THR A 166 17.84 3.07 1.42
CA THR A 166 17.66 2.74 2.84
C THR A 166 16.24 3.15 3.25
N ALA A 167 15.46 2.22 3.77
CA ALA A 167 14.20 2.53 4.45
C ALA A 167 14.40 2.59 5.96
N GLY A 168 13.66 3.49 6.62
CA GLY A 168 13.70 3.65 8.07
C GLY A 168 13.24 2.39 8.83
N PRO A 169 13.56 2.28 10.13
CA PRO A 169 13.18 1.13 10.95
C PRO A 169 11.67 0.91 10.99
N SER A 170 11.22 -0.31 10.75
CA SER A 170 9.81 -0.70 10.71
C SER A 170 9.58 -2.11 11.22
N PHE A 171 8.32 -2.50 11.41
CA PHE A 171 7.97 -3.89 11.69
C PHE A 171 6.68 -4.26 10.95
N PRO A 172 6.66 -5.30 10.10
CA PRO A 172 7.84 -6.02 9.60
C PRO A 172 8.73 -5.12 8.72
N ALA A 173 9.91 -5.61 8.36
CA ALA A 173 10.83 -4.96 7.43
C ALA A 173 10.13 -4.55 6.13
N THR A 174 10.43 -3.33 5.67
CA THR A 174 9.99 -2.85 4.36
C THR A 174 10.59 -3.66 3.22
N SER A 175 9.79 -3.99 2.22
CA SER A 175 10.28 -4.45 0.92
C SER A 175 10.72 -3.25 0.09
N LEU A 176 11.97 -3.24 -0.36
CA LEU A 176 12.53 -2.20 -1.22
C LEU A 176 12.50 -2.63 -2.69
N SER A 177 12.37 -1.66 -3.60
CA SER A 177 12.45 -1.89 -5.03
C SER A 177 13.06 -0.69 -5.74
N TRP A 178 13.92 -0.96 -6.73
CA TRP A 178 14.53 0.04 -7.59
C TRP A 178 13.85 0.09 -8.94
N TYR A 179 13.68 1.30 -9.46
CA TYR A 179 13.19 1.54 -10.81
C TYR A 179 14.09 2.55 -11.52
N ILE A 180 14.34 2.29 -12.80
CA ILE A 180 15.03 3.20 -13.72
C ILE A 180 14.05 3.55 -14.83
N ASN A 181 13.77 4.84 -15.03
CA ASN A 181 12.81 5.32 -16.03
C ASN A 181 11.44 4.62 -15.95
N SER A 182 10.99 4.34 -14.72
CA SER A 182 9.75 3.62 -14.39
C SER A 182 9.76 2.10 -14.67
N ALA A 183 10.83 1.54 -15.22
CA ALA A 183 11.02 0.10 -15.34
C ALA A 183 11.64 -0.48 -14.06
N LEU A 184 11.13 -1.64 -13.61
CA LEU A 184 11.68 -2.35 -12.46
C LEU A 184 13.08 -2.88 -12.80
N VAL A 185 14.04 -2.68 -11.90
CA VAL A 185 15.40 -3.18 -12.08
C VAL A 185 15.46 -4.69 -11.85
N GLU A 186 16.17 -5.41 -12.72
CA GLU A 186 16.36 -6.85 -12.60
C GLU A 186 17.21 -7.24 -11.39
N PRO A 187 16.95 -8.41 -10.76
CA PRO A 187 17.66 -8.86 -9.57
C PRO A 187 19.18 -8.94 -9.69
N TYR A 188 19.73 -9.17 -10.90
CA TYR A 188 21.17 -9.27 -11.13
C TYR A 188 21.93 -7.97 -10.82
N TYR A 189 21.27 -6.82 -10.95
CA TYR A 189 21.85 -5.50 -10.62
C TYR A 189 21.64 -5.09 -9.16
N LEU A 190 20.94 -5.92 -8.38
CA LEU A 190 20.57 -5.61 -7.00
C LEU A 190 21.53 -6.27 -6.01
N LEU A 191 21.92 -5.49 -5.00
CA LEU A 191 22.72 -5.97 -3.88
C LEU A 191 21.85 -6.02 -2.62
N ASN A 192 21.56 -7.24 -2.16
CA ASN A 192 20.77 -7.44 -0.94
C ASN A 192 21.65 -7.27 0.30
N TYR A 193 21.25 -6.39 1.21
CA TYR A 193 21.88 -6.24 2.52
C TYR A 193 21.12 -7.05 3.58
N PRO A 194 21.81 -7.58 4.60
CA PRO A 194 21.14 -8.18 5.74
C PRO A 194 20.28 -7.14 6.47
N LEU A 195 19.17 -7.58 7.07
CA LEU A 195 18.34 -6.71 7.90
C LEU A 195 19.12 -6.25 9.13
N GLU A 196 19.10 -4.93 9.37
CA GLU A 196 19.67 -4.34 10.57
C GLU A 196 18.55 -4.14 11.59
N THR A 197 18.67 -4.78 12.76
CA THR A 197 17.68 -4.67 13.84
C THR A 197 18.08 -3.58 14.82
N THR A 198 17.18 -2.63 15.08
CA THR A 198 17.39 -1.58 16.07
C THR A 198 17.19 -2.09 17.51
N ARG A 199 17.56 -1.28 18.51
CA ARG A 199 17.34 -1.60 19.93
C ARG A 199 15.85 -1.89 20.25
N ASP A 200 14.93 -1.24 19.55
CA ASP A 200 13.48 -1.43 19.71
C ASP A 200 12.93 -2.65 18.93
N HIS A 201 13.82 -3.49 18.40
CA HIS A 201 13.50 -4.67 17.59
C HIS A 201 12.71 -4.31 16.33
N LYS A 202 12.97 -3.13 15.76
CA LYS A 202 12.49 -2.76 14.42
C LYS A 202 13.57 -3.08 13.41
N GLU A 203 13.15 -3.35 12.18
CA GLU A 203 14.00 -3.82 11.10
C GLU A 203 14.20 -2.69 10.10
N LYS A 204 15.46 -2.40 9.79
CA LYS A 204 15.88 -1.44 8.78
C LYS A 204 16.26 -2.19 7.52
N SER A 205 15.66 -1.82 6.39
CA SER A 205 15.90 -2.47 5.10
C SER A 205 16.83 -1.62 4.23
N ARG A 206 17.76 -2.27 3.54
CA ARG A 206 18.67 -1.62 2.58
C ARG A 206 18.77 -2.45 1.31
N LEU A 207 18.81 -1.77 0.16
CA LEU A 207 18.90 -2.40 -1.15
C LEU A 207 19.85 -1.60 -2.04
N GLY A 208 20.94 -2.23 -2.45
CA GLY A 208 21.93 -1.65 -3.35
C GLY A 208 21.56 -1.80 -4.82
N LEU A 209 22.02 -0.88 -5.64
CA LEU A 209 21.92 -0.88 -7.09
C LEU A 209 23.31 -0.68 -7.68
N ILE A 210 23.79 -1.68 -8.41
CA ILE A 210 25.06 -1.64 -9.15
C ILE A 210 24.78 -1.87 -10.63
N LEU A 211 24.82 -0.80 -11.43
CA LEU A 211 24.47 -0.85 -12.84
C LEU A 211 25.34 0.09 -13.67
N LYS A 212 25.93 -0.43 -14.75
CA LYS A 212 26.66 0.38 -15.72
C LYS A 212 25.68 1.06 -16.68
N LEU A 213 25.77 2.38 -16.77
CA LEU A 213 24.89 3.19 -17.59
C LEU A 213 25.21 3.04 -19.08
N HIS A 214 24.15 2.95 -19.88
CA HIS A 214 24.15 2.82 -21.33
C HIS A 214 23.20 3.88 -21.88
N ARG A 215 23.27 4.16 -23.18
CA ARG A 215 22.45 5.19 -23.83
C ARG A 215 20.94 4.99 -23.59
N ASP A 216 20.49 3.73 -23.54
CA ASP A 216 19.07 3.38 -23.37
C ASP A 216 18.53 3.72 -21.97
N HIS A 217 19.40 3.97 -20.99
CA HIS A 217 19.01 4.38 -19.65
C HIS A 217 18.73 5.88 -19.53
N PHE A 218 18.86 6.66 -20.60
CA PHE A 218 18.60 8.09 -20.61
C PHE A 218 17.41 8.43 -21.51
N HIS A 219 16.35 9.01 -20.93
CA HIS A 219 15.21 9.50 -21.68
C HIS A 219 15.23 11.02 -21.72
N GLN A 220 15.21 11.60 -22.93
CA GLN A 220 15.26 13.05 -23.14
C GLN A 220 16.46 13.76 -22.47
N GLY A 221 17.53 13.03 -22.20
CA GLY A 221 18.72 13.58 -21.54
C GLY A 221 18.75 13.44 -20.03
N ASP A 222 17.72 12.82 -19.42
CA ASP A 222 17.63 12.62 -17.98
C ASP A 222 17.63 11.14 -17.60
N LEU A 223 18.27 10.85 -16.47
CA LEU A 223 18.20 9.57 -15.77
C LEU A 223 17.22 9.69 -14.62
N ASN A 224 16.12 8.92 -14.67
CA ASN A 224 15.12 8.91 -13.61
C ASN A 224 15.29 7.68 -12.73
N LEU A 225 15.63 7.90 -11.47
CA LEU A 225 15.78 6.86 -10.46
C LEU A 225 14.62 6.94 -9.47
N ARG A 226 14.14 5.77 -9.05
CA ARG A 226 13.11 5.68 -8.02
C ARG A 226 13.39 4.51 -7.11
N CYS A 227 13.45 4.79 -5.80
CA CYS A 227 13.38 3.76 -4.78
C CYS A 227 12.00 3.77 -4.13
N ARG A 228 11.34 2.61 -4.08
CA ARG A 228 10.03 2.43 -3.46
C ARG A 228 10.15 1.49 -2.26
N ALA A 229 9.56 1.88 -1.13
CA ALA A 229 9.51 1.11 0.11
C ALA A 229 8.06 0.77 0.45
N ARG A 230 7.78 -0.51 0.70
CA ARG A 230 6.40 -0.99 0.90
C ARG A 230 6.27 -1.95 2.09
N ILE A 231 5.14 -1.87 2.80
CA ILE A 231 4.70 -2.87 3.78
C ILE A 231 3.23 -3.20 3.50
N SER A 232 2.99 -4.33 2.83
CA SER A 232 1.64 -4.77 2.42
C SER A 232 0.87 -3.63 1.73
N THR A 233 -0.37 -3.35 2.16
CA THR A 233 -1.18 -2.20 1.71
C THR A 233 -1.16 -1.02 2.69
N LEU A 234 -0.44 -1.13 3.82
CA LEU A 234 -0.49 -0.13 4.91
C LEU A 234 0.59 0.95 4.81
N TYR A 235 1.65 0.70 4.03
CA TYR A 235 2.72 1.66 3.80
C TYR A 235 3.25 1.50 2.37
N ASP A 236 3.35 2.63 1.66
CA ASP A 236 3.87 2.71 0.30
C ASP A 236 4.41 4.13 0.10
N ASP A 237 5.72 4.28 0.18
CA ASP A 237 6.38 5.57 -0.03
C ASP A 237 7.60 5.39 -0.94
N GLU A 238 8.01 6.46 -1.59
CA GLU A 238 9.07 6.43 -2.59
C GLU A 238 9.87 7.72 -2.64
N LEU A 239 11.14 7.58 -3.01
CA LEU A 239 12.01 8.69 -3.36
C LEU A 239 12.30 8.64 -4.86
N ARG A 240 12.01 9.73 -5.56
CA ARG A 240 12.29 9.91 -6.98
C ARG A 240 13.38 10.96 -7.15
N VAL A 241 14.33 10.68 -8.04
CA VAL A 241 15.42 11.59 -8.39
C VAL A 241 15.55 11.62 -9.91
N SER A 242 15.56 12.81 -10.49
CA SER A 242 15.81 13.04 -11.92
C SER A 242 17.15 13.76 -12.05
N LEU A 243 18.08 13.18 -12.81
CA LEU A 243 19.45 13.68 -12.93
C LEU A 243 19.77 13.98 -14.39
N PRO A 244 20.31 15.18 -14.70
CA PRO A 244 20.67 15.54 -16.07
C PRO A 244 21.96 14.84 -16.52
N ILE A 245 22.09 14.61 -17.84
CA ILE A 245 23.37 14.22 -18.46
C ILE A 245 24.36 15.38 -18.41
N SER A 246 25.62 15.07 -18.09
CA SER A 246 26.75 15.96 -18.33
C SER A 246 27.11 15.94 -19.82
N ILE A 247 26.71 16.99 -20.56
CA ILE A 247 27.26 17.25 -21.88
C ILE A 247 28.64 17.88 -21.62
N GLY A 248 29.72 17.12 -21.84
CA GLY A 248 31.08 17.69 -21.76
C GLY A 248 31.22 18.92 -22.66
N PRO A 249 32.17 19.83 -22.38
CA PRO A 249 32.38 21.01 -23.22
C PRO A 249 32.60 20.54 -24.67
N GLN A 250 31.69 20.94 -25.55
CA GLN A 250 31.89 20.84 -26.99
C GLN A 250 33.09 21.75 -27.31
N ASN A 251 34.19 21.19 -27.80
CA ASN A 251 35.27 21.98 -28.37
C ASN A 251 34.72 22.68 -29.62
N ILE A 252 34.13 23.86 -29.47
CA ILE A 252 33.81 24.74 -30.57
C ILE A 252 35.15 25.28 -31.06
N PRO A 253 35.60 24.98 -32.30
CA PRO A 253 36.82 25.57 -32.82
C PRO A 253 36.58 27.08 -32.94
N VAL A 254 37.32 27.86 -32.15
CA VAL A 254 37.35 29.33 -32.28
C VAL A 254 37.92 29.65 -33.65
N LEU A 255 37.07 30.16 -34.55
CA LEU A 255 37.52 30.73 -35.81
C LEU A 255 38.21 32.06 -35.48
N GLU A 256 39.55 32.04 -35.49
CA GLU A 256 40.38 33.21 -35.27
C GLU A 256 40.22 34.18 -36.45
N SER A 257 39.48 35.26 -36.24
CA SER A 257 39.36 36.35 -37.20
C SER A 257 40.69 37.09 -37.26
N ARG A 258 41.46 36.82 -38.32
CA ARG A 258 42.68 37.54 -38.64
C ARG A 258 42.31 38.91 -39.22
N GLU A 259 42.39 39.96 -38.41
CA GLU A 259 42.27 41.34 -38.88
C GLU A 259 43.60 41.83 -39.46
N THR A 260 43.58 42.26 -40.72
CA THR A 260 44.68 42.98 -41.39
C THR A 260 44.41 44.49 -41.37
N LEU A 261 45.46 45.23 -41.02
CA LEU A 261 45.60 46.67 -40.77
C LEU A 261 45.14 47.58 -41.92
N THR A 262 44.74 48.82 -41.61
CA THR A 262 45.43 50.05 -42.07
C THR A 262 44.94 51.31 -41.34
N ALA A 263 45.85 52.26 -41.20
CA ALA A 263 45.79 53.46 -40.38
C ALA A 263 45.52 54.74 -41.19
N ASN A 264 44.90 55.73 -40.53
CA ASN A 264 45.03 57.20 -40.63
C ASN A 264 43.66 57.80 -40.25
N GLY A 265 43.51 58.95 -39.58
CA GLY A 265 44.41 59.98 -39.10
C GLY A 265 43.54 61.19 -38.73
N ASP A 266 43.85 61.81 -37.60
CA ASP A 266 43.57 63.20 -37.20
C ASP A 266 42.15 63.82 -37.16
N ASN A 267 41.72 64.04 -35.91
CA ASN A 267 41.56 65.35 -35.24
C ASN A 267 40.30 66.23 -35.42
N THR A 268 39.87 66.75 -34.26
CA THR A 268 39.15 68.02 -33.96
C THR A 268 37.61 68.12 -33.88
N SER A 269 37.17 68.35 -32.63
CA SER A 269 36.22 69.39 -32.13
C SER A 269 34.71 69.34 -32.44
N ARG A 270 33.88 69.18 -31.39
CA ARG A 270 32.96 70.19 -30.78
C ARG A 270 31.72 69.53 -30.16
N ALA A 271 31.37 70.04 -28.98
CA ALA A 271 30.18 69.69 -28.20
C ALA A 271 28.88 70.23 -28.80
N VAL A 272 27.78 69.46 -28.73
CA VAL A 272 26.39 69.91 -28.61
C VAL A 272 25.54 68.78 -28.00
N MET A 273 24.93 69.00 -26.82
CA MET A 273 23.63 68.42 -26.39
C MET A 273 22.53 69.41 -26.84
N PRO A 274 21.22 69.08 -27.02
CA PRO A 274 20.42 68.24 -26.11
C PRO A 274 19.16 67.50 -26.67
N LEU A 275 18.46 66.83 -25.73
CA LEU A 275 17.00 66.72 -25.52
C LEU A 275 16.10 65.69 -26.25
N SER A 276 15.59 64.75 -25.43
CA SER A 276 14.19 64.32 -25.19
C SER A 276 13.27 63.84 -26.34
N SER A 277 12.66 62.66 -26.14
CA SER A 277 11.23 62.54 -25.76
C SER A 277 10.81 61.10 -25.49
N HIS A 278 10.19 60.88 -24.31
CA HIS A 278 9.48 59.66 -23.88
C HIS A 278 8.07 59.57 -24.47
N LEU A 279 7.50 58.35 -24.53
CA LEU A 279 6.07 57.99 -24.29
C LEU A 279 5.93 56.45 -24.49
N TRP A 280 6.00 55.61 -23.45
CA TRP A 280 4.93 55.09 -22.56
C TRP A 280 3.67 54.58 -23.30
N ILE A 281 3.51 53.25 -23.38
CA ILE A 281 2.27 52.56 -23.80
C ILE A 281 1.67 51.86 -22.58
N THR A 282 0.42 52.22 -22.28
CA THR A 282 -0.41 51.74 -21.17
C THR A 282 -1.22 50.50 -21.55
N PHE A 283 -1.41 49.62 -20.57
CA PHE A 283 -2.36 48.50 -20.52
C PHE A 283 -3.79 49.00 -20.23
N PRO A 284 -4.84 48.30 -20.69
CA PRO A 284 -6.12 48.33 -20.00
C PRO A 284 -6.56 46.96 -19.47
N LEU A 285 -6.98 46.99 -18.20
CA LEU A 285 -7.83 46.01 -17.53
C LEU A 285 -9.30 46.40 -17.79
N ILE A 286 -10.17 45.44 -18.12
CA ILE A 286 -11.61 45.57 -17.87
C ILE A 286 -12.17 44.24 -17.33
N LEU A 287 -12.72 44.32 -16.11
CA LEU A 287 -13.59 43.36 -15.45
C LEU A 287 -15.01 43.44 -16.04
N SER A 288 -15.73 42.32 -16.14
CA SER A 288 -17.16 42.31 -15.83
C SER A 288 -17.63 40.91 -15.38
N LEU A 289 -18.65 40.95 -14.54
CA LEU A 289 -19.14 39.93 -13.61
C LEU A 289 -20.44 39.27 -14.11
N LEU A 290 -20.73 38.09 -13.55
CA LEU A 290 -22.04 37.46 -13.27
C LEU A 290 -22.86 36.89 -14.44
N SER A 291 -23.04 35.55 -14.45
CA SER A 291 -24.33 34.97 -14.07
C SER A 291 -24.28 33.44 -13.87
N ARG A 292 -24.86 33.07 -12.74
CA ARG A 292 -25.33 31.77 -12.24
C ARG A 292 -26.19 30.99 -13.26
N LYS A 293 -26.03 29.66 -13.32
CA LYS A 293 -27.13 28.68 -13.40
C LYS A 293 -26.66 27.25 -13.10
N GLU A 294 -27.35 26.63 -12.15
CA GLU A 294 -27.33 25.19 -11.85
C GLU A 294 -27.72 24.34 -13.06
N LYS A 295 -27.20 23.11 -13.13
CA LYS A 295 -27.96 21.94 -13.60
C LYS A 295 -27.33 20.64 -13.09
N THR A 296 -28.15 19.91 -12.36
CA THR A 296 -28.07 18.51 -11.95
C THR A 296 -28.33 17.56 -13.12
N PHE A 297 -27.62 16.43 -13.18
CA PHE A 297 -27.95 15.19 -13.92
C PHE A 297 -26.94 14.12 -13.44
N VAL A 298 -27.24 13.12 -12.59
CA VAL A 298 -28.07 11.91 -12.73
C VAL A 298 -27.72 11.03 -13.93
N GLY A 299 -27.28 9.80 -13.68
CA GLY A 299 -27.17 8.69 -14.64
C GLY A 299 -26.03 7.72 -14.28
N SER A 300 -26.21 6.74 -13.38
CA SER A 300 -26.81 5.41 -13.56
C SER A 300 -26.08 4.48 -14.55
N PHE A 301 -25.45 3.44 -13.98
CA PHE A 301 -25.25 2.07 -14.52
C PHE A 301 -26.52 1.51 -15.20
N PRO A 302 -26.49 0.45 -16.06
CA PRO A 302 -25.70 -0.79 -15.88
C PRO A 302 -25.15 -1.50 -17.15
N PHE A 303 -24.17 -2.39 -16.94
CA PHE A 303 -24.13 -3.81 -17.33
C PHE A 303 -23.09 -4.53 -16.47
#